data_AF-A0A535MSV0-F1
#
_entry.id   AF-A0A535MSV0-F1
#
_cell.length_a   1.000
_cell.length_b   1.000
_cell.length_c   1.000
_cell.angle_alpha   90.00
_cell.angle_beta   90.00
_cell.angle_gamma   90.00
#
_symmetry.space_group_name_H-M   'P 1'
#
loop_
_entity.id
_entity.type
_entity.pdbx_description
1 polymer ?
#
loop_
_entity_poly.entity_id
_entity_poly.type
_entity_poly.pdbx_seq_one_letter_code
_entity_poly.pdbx_strand_id
1 'polypeptide(L)'
;MALGFIASGWVKQTYQRYSQVRNASGLAGVDVARRILAGAGLSDVTVQVVDGELSDNYDPRNKTLNLSRAVAGGTSVAAEAVVAHEIGHALQDHQGFLAMR
;
A
#
# COMPACT_ATOMS: atom_id res chain seq x y z
N MET A 1 -20.12 -16.76 -1.04
CA MET A 1 -18.91 -17.15 -0.27
C MET A 1 -17.83 -17.80 -1.15
N ALA A 2 -18.14 -18.82 -1.98
CA ALA A 2 -17.15 -19.49 -2.84
C ALA A 2 -16.35 -18.53 -3.76
N LEU A 3 -17.01 -17.56 -4.40
CA LEU A 3 -16.34 -16.55 -5.24
C LEU A 3 -15.35 -15.67 -4.45
N GLY A 4 -15.69 -15.30 -3.22
CA GLY A 4 -14.82 -14.49 -2.36
C GLY A 4 -13.55 -15.23 -1.97
N PHE A 5 -13.67 -16.51 -1.59
CA PHE A 5 -12.51 -17.33 -1.27
C PHE A 5 -11.57 -17.53 -2.46
N ILE A 6 -12.11 -17.73 -3.67
CA ILE A 6 -11.31 -17.85 -4.90
C ILE A 6 -10.56 -16.54 -5.18
N ALA A 7 -11.24 -15.39 -5.07
CA ALA A 7 -10.64 -14.08 -5.29
C ALA A 7 -9.50 -13.80 -4.29
N SER A 8 -9.73 -14.02 -2.99
CA SER A 8 -8.70 -13.83 -1.96
C SER A 8 -7.50 -14.76 -2.17
N GLY A 9 -7.73 -16.02 -2.56
CA GLY A 9 -6.67 -16.96 -2.89
C GLY A 9 -5.82 -16.48 -4.07
N TRP A 10 -6.45 -15.94 -5.11
CA TRP A 10 -5.76 -15.42 -6.28
C TRP A 10 -4.94 -14.16 -6.00
N VAL A 11 -5.46 -13.23 -5.19
CA VAL A 11 -4.70 -12.04 -4.73
C VAL A 11 -3.47 -12.48 -3.96
N LYS A 12 -3.61 -13.40 -3.01
CA LYS A 12 -2.48 -13.90 -2.21
C LYS A 12 -1.43 -14.58 -3.10
N GLN A 13 -1.87 -15.42 -4.04
CA GLN A 13 -0.96 -16.10 -4.97
C GLN A 13 -0.22 -15.11 -5.88
N THR A 14 -0.93 -14.10 -6.38
CA THR A 14 -0.35 -13.04 -7.22
C THR A 14 0.66 -12.23 -6.43
N TYR A 15 0.31 -11.80 -5.21
CA TYR A 15 1.22 -11.11 -4.32
C TYR A 15 2.50 -11.92 -4.06
N GLN A 16 2.38 -13.20 -3.72
CA GLN A 16 3.53 -14.08 -3.49
C GLN A 16 4.43 -14.23 -4.72
N ARG A 17 3.85 -14.30 -5.92
CA ARG A 17 4.63 -14.37 -7.16
C ARG A 17 5.42 -13.09 -7.39
N TYR A 18 4.78 -11.93 -7.25
CA TYR A 18 5.41 -10.64 -7.53
C TYR A 18 6.25 -10.09 -6.37
N SER A 19 6.11 -10.65 -5.16
CA SER A 19 6.98 -10.31 -4.02
C SER A 19 8.41 -10.79 -4.22
N GLN A 20 8.63 -11.77 -5.11
CA GLN A 20 9.96 -12.27 -5.48
C GLN A 20 10.60 -11.45 -6.62
N VAL A 21 9.84 -10.58 -7.28
CA VAL A 21 10.34 -9.75 -8.37
C VAL A 21 10.82 -8.43 -7.79
N ARG A 22 12.13 -8.19 -7.82
CA ARG A 22 12.73 -6.94 -7.33
C ARG A 22 12.25 -5.75 -8.15
N ASN A 23 11.97 -4.62 -7.50
CA ASN A 23 11.64 -3.39 -8.20
C ASN A 23 12.87 -2.79 -8.89
N ALA A 24 12.64 -2.04 -9.97
CA ALA A 24 13.72 -1.40 -10.72
C ALA A 24 14.32 -0.21 -9.97
N SER A 25 13.55 0.40 -9.06
CA SER A 25 13.99 1.53 -8.23
C SER A 25 14.95 1.12 -7.10
N GLY A 26 14.95 -0.16 -6.70
CA GLY A 26 15.72 -0.67 -5.57
C GLY A 26 15.27 -0.13 -4.20
N LEU A 27 14.19 0.66 -4.16
CA LEU A 27 13.70 1.33 -2.95
C LEU A 27 12.87 0.38 -2.11
N ALA A 28 12.94 0.54 -0.78
CA ALA A 28 12.03 -0.14 0.13
C ALA A 28 10.64 0.51 0.06
N GLY A 29 9.59 -0.23 0.40
CA GLY A 29 8.21 0.27 0.37
C GLY A 29 8.01 1.58 1.15
N VAL A 30 8.68 1.75 2.30
CA VAL A 30 8.63 3.01 3.06
C VAL A 30 9.21 4.21 2.29
N ASP A 31 10.27 3.99 1.52
CA ASP A 31 10.92 5.04 0.74
C ASP A 31 10.09 5.36 -0.51
N VAL A 32 9.52 4.34 -1.14
CA VAL A 32 8.52 4.48 -2.21
C VAL A 32 7.35 5.33 -1.70
N ALA A 33 6.82 5.02 -0.51
CA ALA A 33 5.66 5.71 0.05
C ALA A 33 5.95 7.20 0.25
N ARG A 34 7.08 7.51 0.90
CA ARG A 34 7.52 8.90 1.11
C ARG A 34 7.71 9.64 -0.20
N ARG A 35 8.31 9.00 -1.20
CA ARG A 35 8.55 9.60 -2.52
C ARG A 35 7.25 9.92 -3.25
N ILE A 36 6.28 9.00 -3.26
CA ILE A 36 5.00 9.19 -3.93
C ILE A 36 4.17 10.26 -3.19
N LEU A 37 4.08 10.20 -1.86
CA LEU A 37 3.35 11.19 -1.05
C LEU A 37 3.90 12.61 -1.28
N ALA A 38 5.23 12.76 -1.26
CA ALA A 38 5.88 14.03 -1.55
C ALA A 38 5.56 14.54 -2.96
N GLY A 39 5.57 13.66 -3.97
CA GLY A 39 5.21 14.01 -5.35
C GLY A 39 3.73 14.34 -5.53
N ALA A 40 2.85 13.76 -4.70
CA ALA A 40 1.41 13.99 -4.72
C ALA A 40 0.97 15.21 -3.89
N GLY A 41 1.88 15.84 -3.14
CA GLY A 41 1.57 16.96 -2.24
C GLY A 41 0.84 16.55 -0.95
N LEU A 42 0.86 15.27 -0.60
CA LEU A 42 0.20 14.69 0.59
C LEU A 42 1.17 14.65 1.77
N SER A 43 1.53 15.83 2.29
CA SER A 43 2.50 15.96 3.39
C SER A 43 1.91 15.74 4.78
N ASP A 44 0.58 15.69 4.88
CA ASP A 44 -0.18 15.44 6.10
C ASP A 44 -0.43 13.95 6.37
N VAL A 45 -0.05 13.07 5.44
CA VAL A 45 -0.18 11.62 5.59
C VAL A 45 1.05 11.04 6.30
N THR A 46 0.83 10.38 7.43
CA THR A 46 1.90 9.76 8.22
C THR A 46 2.08 8.29 7.83
N VAL A 47 3.31 7.87 7.50
CA VAL A 47 3.61 6.46 7.20
C VAL A 47 4.01 5.71 8.47
N GLN A 48 3.33 4.61 8.77
CA GLN A 48 3.61 3.74 9.92
C GLN A 48 3.83 2.29 9.47
N VAL A 49 4.64 1.56 10.22
CA VAL A 49 4.86 0.13 9.98
C VAL A 49 4.06 -0.66 11.01
N VAL A 50 3.20 -1.56 10.53
CA VAL A 50 2.36 -2.43 11.36
C VAL A 50 2.79 -3.89 11.22
N ASP A 51 2.52 -4.67 12.27
CA ASP A 51 2.69 -6.11 12.23
C ASP A 51 1.56 -6.77 11.43
N GLY A 52 1.89 -7.88 10.75
CA GLY A 52 0.96 -8.65 9.91
C GLY A 52 1.47 -8.89 8.50
N GLU A 53 0.72 -9.67 7.73
CA GLU A 53 0.88 -9.85 6.28
C GLU A 53 -0.36 -9.32 5.58
N LEU A 54 -0.17 -8.53 4.51
CA LEU A 54 -1.28 -7.95 3.73
C LEU A 54 -2.28 -7.16 4.61
N SER A 55 -1.76 -6.56 5.67
CA SER A 55 -2.50 -5.70 6.60
C SER A 55 -2.35 -4.21 6.25
N ASP A 56 -1.82 -3.92 5.07
CA ASP A 56 -1.60 -2.58 4.53
C ASP A 56 -2.95 -1.88 4.35
N ASN A 57 -3.05 -0.63 4.82
CA ASN A 57 -4.25 0.20 4.67
C ASN A 57 -3.96 1.68 4.88
N TYR A 58 -4.71 2.55 4.22
CA TYR A 58 -4.85 3.96 4.60
C TYR A 58 -6.04 4.17 5.54
N ASP A 59 -5.83 4.88 6.65
CA ASP A 59 -6.88 5.34 7.57
C ASP A 59 -7.15 6.85 7.37
N PRO A 60 -8.31 7.24 6.80
CA PRO A 60 -8.64 8.65 6.57
C PRO A 60 -8.92 9.43 7.86
N ARG A 61 -9.21 8.77 8.98
CA ARG A 61 -9.60 9.44 10.23
C ARG A 61 -8.42 10.16 10.88
N ASN A 62 -7.24 9.55 10.77
CA ASN A 62 -5.99 10.05 11.32
C ASN A 62 -4.92 10.30 10.24
N LYS A 63 -5.29 10.15 8.96
CA LYS A 63 -4.41 10.31 7.79
C LYS A 63 -3.15 9.47 7.90
N THR A 64 -3.30 8.20 8.24
CA THR A 64 -2.16 7.29 8.44
C THR A 64 -2.12 6.22 7.35
N LEU A 65 -0.96 6.06 6.73
CA LEU A 65 -0.64 4.97 5.82
C LEU A 65 0.04 3.85 6.62
N ASN A 66 -0.71 2.80 6.92
CA ASN A 66 -0.22 1.62 7.61
C ASN A 66 0.35 0.64 6.60
N LEU A 67 1.64 0.33 6.71
CA LEU A 67 2.33 -0.64 5.86
C LEU A 67 2.75 -1.86 6.68
N SER A 68 2.45 -3.06 6.20
CA SER A 68 2.93 -4.30 6.79
C SER A 68 4.46 -4.36 6.72
N ARG A 69 5.12 -5.03 7.68
CA ARG A 69 6.59 -5.16 7.70
C ARG A 69 7.15 -5.70 6.37
N ALA A 70 6.44 -6.63 5.73
CA ALA A 70 6.82 -7.22 4.45
C ALA A 70 6.83 -6.21 3.31
N VAL A 71 5.84 -5.31 3.26
CA VAL A 71 5.75 -4.25 2.24
C VAL A 71 6.70 -3.11 2.58
N ALA A 72 6.69 -2.65 3.83
CA ALA A 72 7.51 -1.55 4.32
C ALA A 72 9.01 -1.78 4.04
N GLY A 73 9.53 -2.96 4.37
CA GLY A 73 10.93 -3.34 4.11
C GLY A 73 11.16 -4.01 2.75
N GLY A 74 10.11 -4.32 2.01
CA GLY A 74 10.18 -5.04 0.74
C GLY A 74 10.71 -4.15 -0.38
N THR A 75 11.61 -4.68 -1.21
CA THR A 75 12.14 -4.04 -2.42
C THR A 75 11.59 -4.69 -3.69
N SER A 76 10.33 -5.14 -3.64
CA SER A 76 9.68 -5.90 -4.72
C SER A 76 8.64 -5.07 -5.46
N VAL A 77 8.30 -5.50 -6.68
CA VAL A 77 7.22 -4.92 -7.48
C VAL A 77 5.88 -5.01 -6.74
N ALA A 78 5.65 -6.11 -6.02
CA ALA A 78 4.44 -6.24 -5.19
C ALA A 78 4.40 -5.21 -4.05
N ALA A 79 5.52 -4.97 -3.37
CA ALA A 79 5.59 -3.97 -2.31
C ALA A 79 5.31 -2.56 -2.84
N GLU A 80 5.91 -2.19 -3.99
CA GLU A 80 5.66 -0.91 -4.66
C GLU A 80 4.20 -0.77 -5.10
N ALA A 81 3.60 -1.83 -5.64
CA ALA A 81 2.20 -1.83 -6.06
C ALA A 81 1.23 -1.63 -4.88
N VAL A 82 1.47 -2.29 -3.74
CA VAL A 82 0.64 -2.12 -2.53
C VAL A 82 0.75 -0.70 -1.99
N VAL A 83 1.97 -0.16 -1.90
CA VAL A 83 2.18 1.24 -1.48
C VAL A 83 1.44 2.22 -2.38
N ALA A 84 1.54 2.05 -3.70
CA ALA A 84 0.84 2.90 -4.66
C ALA A 84 -0.69 2.78 -4.54
N HIS A 85 -1.21 1.57 -4.28
CA HIS A 85 -2.63 1.34 -4.05
C HIS A 85 -3.14 2.13 -2.83
N GLU A 86 -2.45 2.01 -1.70
CA GLU A 86 -2.86 2.67 -0.46
C GLU A 86 -2.74 4.20 -0.53
N ILE A 87 -1.72 4.73 -1.22
CA ILE A 87 -1.63 6.17 -1.50
C ILE A 87 -2.75 6.63 -2.43
N GLY A 88 -3.21 5.77 -3.34
CA GLY A 88 -4.40 6.03 -4.13
C GLY A 88 -5.62 6.33 -3.25
N HIS A 89 -5.76 5.62 -2.13
CA HIS A 89 -6.82 5.92 -1.17
C HIS A 89 -6.62 7.25 -0.47
N ALA A 90 -5.38 7.55 -0.03
CA ALA A 90 -5.04 8.84 0.56
C ALA A 90 -5.32 10.02 -0.38
N LEU A 91 -5.05 9.84 -1.67
CA LEU A 91 -5.32 10.85 -2.69
C LEU A 91 -6.83 11.05 -2.92
N GLN A 92 -7.61 9.98 -2.92
CA GLN A 92 -9.07 10.06 -3.02
C GLN A 92 -9.69 10.79 -1.81
N ASP A 93 -9.21 10.51 -0.61
CA ASP A 93 -9.59 11.21 0.62
C ASP A 93 -9.27 12.72 0.50
N HIS A 94 -8.04 13.05 0.08
CA HIS A 94 -7.62 14.44 -0.12
C HIS A 94 -8.43 15.19 -1.19
N GLN A 95 -8.88 14.50 -2.25
CA GLN A 95 -9.74 15.07 -3.30
C GLN A 95 -11.22 15.17 -2.89
N GLY A 96 -11.60 14.68 -1.70
CA GLY A 96 -12.97 14.71 -1.21
C GLY A 96 -13.89 13.71 -1.93
N PHE A 97 -13.37 12.56 -2.36
CA PHE A 97 -14.15 11.54 -3.04
C PHE A 97 -15.27 11.02 -2.14
N LEU A 98 -16.52 11.07 -2.63
CA LEU A 98 -17.74 10.85 -1.85
C LEU A 98 -17.83 9.47 -1.18
N ALA A 99 -17.13 8.46 -1.71
CA ALA A 99 -17.15 7.10 -1.15
C ALA A 99 -16.33 6.94 0.15
N MET A 100 -15.51 7.94 0.53
CA MET A 100 -14.71 7.93 1.76
C MET A 100 -15.27 8.79 2.90
N ARG A 101 -16.40 9.47 2.68
CA ARG A 101 -17.10 10.26 3.71
C ARG A 101 -18.16 9.42 4.42
#